data_AF-A0A2U3KUR8-F1
#
_entry.id   AF-A0A2U3KUR8-F1
#
_cell.length_a   1.000
_cell.length_b   1.000
_cell.length_c   1.000
_cell.angle_alpha   90.00
_cell.angle_beta   90.00
_cell.angle_gamma   90.00
#
_symmetry.space_group_name_H-M   'P 1'
#
loop_
_entity.id
_entity.type
_entity.pdbx_description
1 polymer ?
#
loop_
_entity_poly.entity_id
_entity_poly.type
_entity_poly.pdbx_seq_one_letter_code
_entity_poly.pdbx_strand_id
1 'polypeptide(L)'
;MGALSTKGENPPRAVIEAVPLEGYRADRLSESDVRQLLGFETRMEVHGFLKERGVFLHYSLEDLEHDTATALDAARRYKAEQENEPVTELRAG
;
A
#
# COMPACT_ATOMS: atom_id res chain seq x y z
N MET A 1 9.93 -13.95 34.91
CA MET A 1 10.62 -13.13 33.91
C MET A 1 10.91 -14.03 32.71
N GLY A 2 9.98 -14.08 31.74
CA GLY A 2 10.05 -15.00 30.60
C GLY A 2 10.97 -14.46 29.52
N ALA A 3 11.93 -15.27 29.09
CA ALA A 3 12.84 -14.95 28.00
C ALA A 3 12.06 -14.91 26.67
N LEU A 4 11.91 -13.72 26.10
CA LEU A 4 11.49 -13.53 24.71
C LEU A 4 12.74 -13.68 23.83
N SER A 5 13.14 -14.92 23.58
CA SER A 5 14.03 -15.23 22.46
C SER A 5 13.20 -15.99 21.44
N THR A 6 12.58 -15.24 20.53
CA THR A 6 12.12 -15.85 19.30
C THR A 6 13.30 -15.92 18.34
N LYS A 7 13.43 -17.08 17.71
CA LYS A 7 14.56 -17.51 16.90
C LYS A 7 14.74 -16.57 15.69
N GLY A 8 15.67 -15.63 15.79
CA GLY A 8 16.07 -14.74 14.69
C GLY A 8 15.80 -13.24 14.88
N GLU A 9 15.18 -12.82 16.00
CA GLU A 9 14.94 -11.40 16.25
C GLU A 9 16.21 -10.71 16.78
N ASN A 10 16.58 -9.59 16.16
CA ASN A 10 17.53 -8.64 16.76
C ASN A 10 16.79 -7.87 17.85
N PRO A 11 17.03 -8.13 19.15
CA PRO A 11 16.24 -7.55 20.23
C PRO A 11 16.19 -6.02 20.23
N PRO A 12 17.29 -5.28 19.91
CA PRO A 12 17.24 -3.82 19.77
C PRO A 12 16.25 -3.36 18.68
N ARG A 13 16.17 -4.10 17.58
CA ARG A 13 15.30 -3.76 16.45
C ARG A 13 13.83 -3.97 16.82
N ALA A 14 13.52 -5.08 17.47
CA ALA A 14 12.16 -5.38 17.93
C ALA A 14 11.62 -4.31 18.90
N VAL A 15 12.49 -3.73 19.74
CA VAL A 15 12.10 -2.65 20.66
C VAL A 15 11.76 -1.36 19.89
N ILE A 16 12.52 -1.01 18.87
CA ILE A 16 12.28 0.20 18.05
C ILE A 16 11.00 0.03 17.20
N GLU A 17 10.74 -1.18 16.71
CA GLU A 17 9.59 -1.50 15.87
C GLU A 17 8.25 -1.54 16.65
N ALA A 18 8.27 -1.81 17.95
CA ALA A 18 7.07 -2.03 18.74
C ALA A 18 6.13 -0.80 18.81
N VAL A 19 6.68 0.41 18.94
CA VAL A 19 5.88 1.62 19.09
C VAL A 19 5.15 2.00 17.79
N PRO A 20 5.83 2.07 16.62
CA PRO A 20 5.14 2.30 15.35
C PRO A 20 4.12 1.22 15.02
N LEU A 21 4.44 -0.05 15.31
CA LEU A 21 3.55 -1.19 15.05
C LEU A 21 2.24 -1.09 15.85
N GLU A 22 2.33 -0.87 17.16
CA GLU A 22 1.13 -0.74 18.01
C GLU A 22 0.37 0.57 17.74
N GLY A 23 1.06 1.65 17.40
CA GLY A 23 0.42 2.90 16.98
C GLY A 23 -0.40 2.74 15.70
N TYR A 24 0.11 1.97 14.72
CA TYR A 24 -0.64 1.64 13.51
C TYR A 24 -1.82 0.70 13.79
N ARG A 25 -1.59 -0.35 14.59
CA ARG A 25 -2.66 -1.30 14.99
C ARG A 25 -3.81 -0.59 15.72
N ALA A 26 -3.52 0.46 16.48
CA ALA A 26 -4.50 1.24 17.22
C ALA A 26 -5.09 2.43 16.44
N ASP A 27 -4.85 2.53 15.12
CA ASP A 27 -5.29 3.65 14.26
C ASP A 27 -4.80 5.04 14.72
N ARG A 28 -3.71 5.09 15.49
CA ARG A 28 -3.10 6.35 15.95
C ARG A 28 -1.99 6.85 15.04
N LEU A 29 -1.39 5.94 14.27
CA LEU A 29 -0.36 6.24 13.30
C LEU A 29 -0.82 5.78 11.92
N SER A 30 -0.65 6.66 10.93
CA SER A 30 -0.84 6.31 9.53
C SER A 30 0.34 5.49 9.00
N GLU A 31 0.15 4.87 7.84
CA GLU A 31 1.24 4.20 7.12
C GLU A 31 2.42 5.15 6.84
N SER A 32 2.14 6.42 6.53
CA SER A 32 3.18 7.44 6.34
C SER A 32 3.96 7.77 7.60
N ASP A 33 3.33 7.69 8.78
CA ASP A 33 4.02 7.91 10.06
C ASP A 33 4.93 6.73 10.37
N VAL A 34 4.45 5.49 10.17
CA VAL A 34 5.26 4.28 10.32
C VAL A 34 6.47 4.31 9.38
N ARG A 35 6.27 4.74 8.12
CA ARG A 35 7.35 4.88 7.14
C ARG A 35 8.46 5.82 7.63
N GLN A 36 8.08 6.99 8.13
CA GLN A 36 9.05 7.98 8.63
C GLN A 36 9.74 7.52 9.90
N LEU A 37 9.00 6.95 10.85
CA LEU A 37 9.54 6.52 12.15
C LEU A 37 10.52 5.36 12.03
N LEU A 38 10.28 4.44 11.09
CA LEU A 38 11.14 3.28 10.86
C LEU A 38 12.16 3.50 9.73
N GLY A 39 12.14 4.66 9.08
CA GLY A 39 13.10 5.03 8.03
C GLY A 39 12.97 4.20 6.75
N PHE A 40 11.75 3.76 6.43
CA PHE A 40 11.48 3.06 5.17
C PHE A 40 11.46 4.03 3.99
N GLU A 41 11.96 3.60 2.83
CA GLU A 41 12.00 4.42 1.63
C GLU A 41 10.64 4.40 0.94
N THR A 42 9.98 3.25 0.93
CA THR A 42 8.75 3.02 0.16
C THR A 42 7.58 2.59 1.03
N ARG A 43 6.36 2.81 0.53
CA ARG A 43 5.12 2.27 1.11
C ARG A 43 5.12 0.73 1.15
N MET A 44 5.70 0.09 0.13
CA MET A 44 5.75 -1.37 0.02
C MET A 44 6.58 -2.01 1.14
N GLU A 45 7.65 -1.34 1.60
CA GLU A 45 8.44 -1.82 2.74
C GLU A 45 7.63 -1.77 4.05
N VAL A 46 6.80 -0.74 4.23
CA VAL A 46 5.86 -0.66 5.37
C VAL A 46 4.87 -1.81 5.30
N HIS A 47 4.30 -2.08 4.12
CA HIS A 47 3.35 -3.18 3.92
C HIS A 47 3.99 -4.54 4.23
N GLY A 48 5.23 -4.75 3.77
CA GLY A 48 6.01 -5.94 4.09
C GLY A 48 6.22 -6.11 5.60
N PHE A 49 6.68 -5.05 6.26
CA PHE A 49 6.88 -5.02 7.72
C PHE A 49 5.60 -5.34 8.50
N LEU A 50 4.49 -4.69 8.17
CA LEU A 50 3.19 -4.89 8.83
C LEU A 50 2.71 -6.34 8.64
N LYS A 51 2.84 -6.87 7.42
CA LYS A 51 2.47 -8.25 7.07
C LYS A 51 3.30 -9.29 7.83
N GLU A 52 4.62 -9.10 7.93
CA GLU A 52 5.50 -9.98 8.71
C GLU A 52 5.12 -10.03 10.20
N ARG A 53 4.55 -8.94 10.73
CA ARG A 53 4.08 -8.83 12.12
C ARG A 53 2.59 -9.16 12.30
N GLY A 54 1.92 -9.61 11.25
CA GLY A 54 0.50 -10.00 11.28
C GLY A 54 -0.46 -8.83 11.53
N VAL A 55 -0.02 -7.60 11.25
CA VAL A 55 -0.88 -6.42 11.24
C VAL A 55 -1.24 -6.16 9.79
N PHE A 56 -2.48 -6.46 9.42
CA PHE A 56 -2.94 -6.20 8.06
C PHE A 56 -3.21 -4.72 7.89
N LEU A 57 -3.08 -4.25 6.65
CA LEU A 57 -3.50 -2.90 6.29
C LEU A 57 -4.97 -2.73 6.68
N HIS A 58 -5.31 -1.56 7.19
CA HIS A 58 -6.70 -1.12 7.33
C HIS A 58 -7.29 -0.81 5.96
N TYR A 59 -7.28 -1.83 5.10
CA TYR A 59 -7.83 -1.79 3.76
C TYR A 59 -9.25 -2.30 3.85
N SER A 60 -10.18 -1.38 3.80
CA SER A 60 -11.59 -1.71 3.86
C SER A 60 -12.09 -2.21 2.49
N LEU A 61 -13.26 -2.84 2.50
CA LEU A 61 -13.94 -3.18 1.26
C LEU A 61 -14.28 -1.92 0.43
N GLU A 62 -14.56 -0.80 1.10
CA GLU A 62 -14.88 0.48 0.46
C GLU A 62 -13.67 1.05 -0.30
N ASP A 63 -12.47 0.91 0.27
CA ASP A 63 -11.22 1.30 -0.41
C ASP A 63 -11.02 0.47 -1.69
N LEU A 64 -11.30 -0.84 -1.65
CA LEU A 64 -11.23 -1.71 -2.81
C LEU A 64 -12.22 -1.31 -3.92
N GLU A 65 -13.46 -1.01 -3.53
CA GLU A 65 -14.50 -0.57 -4.46
C GLU A 65 -14.13 0.75 -5.11
N HIS A 66 -13.56 1.69 -4.35
CA HIS A 66 -13.11 2.98 -4.85
C HIS A 66 -11.96 2.86 -5.85
N ASP A 67 -10.94 2.06 -5.53
CA ASP A 67 -9.80 1.81 -6.43
C ASP A 67 -10.27 1.15 -7.74
N THR A 68 -11.17 0.18 -7.62
CA THR A 68 -11.77 -0.51 -8.78
C THR A 68 -12.55 0.47 -9.66
N ALA A 69 -13.36 1.34 -9.06
CA ALA A 69 -14.10 2.37 -9.79
C ALA A 69 -13.15 3.32 -10.53
N THR A 70 -12.08 3.77 -9.86
CA THR A 70 -11.06 4.66 -10.44
C THR A 70 -10.34 4.00 -11.62
N ALA A 71 -9.95 2.73 -11.49
CA ALA A 71 -9.30 1.98 -12.56
C ALA A 71 -10.23 1.78 -13.78
N LEU A 72 -11.50 1.47 -13.55
CA LEU A 72 -12.50 1.31 -14.62
C LEU A 72 -12.77 2.63 -15.34
N ASP A 73 -12.84 3.74 -14.60
CA ASP A 73 -13.04 5.07 -15.15
C ASP A 73 -11.86 5.50 -16.04
N ALA A 74 -10.63 5.27 -15.58
CA ALA A 74 -9.43 5.48 -16.40
C ALA A 74 -9.45 4.63 -17.69
N ALA A 75 -9.83 3.35 -17.59
CA ALA A 75 -9.94 2.46 -18.75
C ALA A 75 -11.03 2.91 -19.74
N ARG A 76 -12.16 3.45 -19.26
CA ARG A 76 -13.23 4.00 -20.11
C ARG A 76 -12.77 5.24 -20.87
N ARG A 77 -12.04 6.15 -20.22
CA ARG A 77 -11.46 7.34 -20.88
C ARG A 77 -10.53 6.94 -22.01
N TYR A 78 -9.61 6.01 -21.74
CA TYR A 78 -8.71 5.50 -22.76
C TYR A 78 -9.43 4.89 -23.96
N LYS A 79 -10.49 4.11 -23.74
CA LYS A 79 -11.29 3.54 -24.84
C LYS A 79 -12.03 4.61 -25.65
N ALA A 80 -12.62 5.61 -24.99
CA ALA A 80 -13.32 6.70 -25.66
C ALA A 80 -12.36 7.57 -26.50
N GLU A 81 -11.12 7.72 -26.06
CA GLU A 81 -10.06 8.43 -26.81
C GLU A 81 -9.63 7.64 -28.06
N GLN A 82 -9.54 6.32 -27.96
CA GLN A 82 -9.19 5.42 -29.09
C GLN A 82 -10.32 5.30 -30.13
N GLU A 83 -11.59 5.34 -29.69
CA GLU A 83 -12.75 5.34 -30.60
C GLU A 83 -12.95 6.69 -31.31
N ASN A 84 -12.34 7.76 -30.81
CA ASN A 84 -12.44 9.11 -31.35
C ASN A 84 -11.21 9.53 -32.18
N GLU A 85 -10.25 8.64 -32.40
CA GLU A 85 -9.18 8.86 -33.37
C GLU A 85 -9.78 8.66 -34.78
N PRO A 86 -9.93 9.71 -35.60
CA PRO A 86 -10.46 9.55 -36.94
C PRO A 86 -9.49 8.64 -37.68
N VAL A 87 -9.97 7.49 -38.15
CA VAL A 87 -9.28 6.68 -39.17
C VAL A 87 -9.08 7.61 -40.35
N THR A 88 -7.91 8.25 -40.38
CA THR A 88 -7.58 9.24 -41.39
C THR A 88 -7.51 8.42 -42.67
N GLU A 89 -8.50 8.67 -43.50
CA GLU A 89 -8.84 7.90 -44.68
C GLU A 89 -7.62 7.89 -45.61
N LEU A 90 -6.78 6.87 -45.48
CA LEU A 90 -5.84 6.46 -46.52
C LEU A 90 -6.67 5.85 -47.65
N ARG A 91 -7.37 6.70 -48.41
CA ARG A 91 -7.81 6.35 -49.75
C ARG A 91 -7.97 7.57 -50.66
N ALA A 92 -7.16 7.49 -51.71
CA ALA A 92 -7.41 7.94 -53.07
C ALA A 92 -7.30 9.44 -53.37
N GLY A 93 -6.31 9.74 -54.21
CA GLY A 93 -6.09 11.00 -54.91
C GLY A 93 -4.76 10.96 -55.63
#